data_AF-A0A918WJW6-F1
#
_entry.id   AF-A0A918WJW6-F1
#
_cell.length_a   1.000
_cell.length_b   1.000
_cell.length_c   1.000
_cell.angle_alpha   90.00
_cell.angle_beta   90.00
_cell.angle_gamma   90.00
#
_symmetry.space_group_name_H-M   'P 1'
#
loop_
_entity.id
_entity.type
_entity.pdbx_description
1 polymer ?
#
loop_
_entity_poly.entity_id
_entity_poly.type
_entity_poly.pdbx_seq_one_letter_code
_entity_poly.pdbx_strand_id
1 'polypeptide(L)'
;MKIGFALIPLLVLTTSPVAADQAELLEFMGGQGCTFGADSRAAAVEAGFAEADIDALTTTALLDGAANQEGAYVVLSEELCTIRLPDIPSRYKTTSPEIVAITSAVDAFVADGDHGCFLLEPIEAFDKFKGGAKGAGYLDYLRFVASAMVAGDLTAYGTDPLHIFPGFQVVTGNCAQIPHIQDIQRSHQTLAFVFGPMIRKVGAERECGDDDRYVLNDAHSAELLRRQKVAQLGFVPANEWMWAEVTFIAIGAGWYENMTATEMGTPRPPLCHYRRNT
;
A
#
# COMPACT_ATOMS: atom_id res chain seq x y z
N MET A 1 70.00 -12.28 2.88
CA MET A 1 68.60 -12.71 2.97
C MET A 1 67.77 -11.71 2.16
N LYS A 2 67.35 -12.07 0.93
CA LYS A 2 66.57 -11.17 0.05
C LYS A 2 65.09 -11.42 0.31
N ILE A 3 64.41 -10.47 0.92
CA ILE A 3 62.96 -10.50 1.15
C ILE A 3 62.29 -9.98 -0.13
N GLY A 4 61.70 -10.88 -0.90
CA GLY A 4 60.87 -10.52 -2.05
C GLY A 4 59.49 -10.09 -1.57
N PHE A 5 59.13 -8.83 -1.80
CA PHE A 5 57.76 -8.35 -1.63
C PHE A 5 56.90 -8.88 -2.78
N ALA A 6 55.97 -9.79 -2.46
CA ALA A 6 54.91 -10.17 -3.37
C ALA A 6 53.86 -9.05 -3.39
N LEU A 7 53.70 -8.38 -4.53
CA LEU A 7 52.56 -7.52 -4.78
C LEU A 7 51.29 -8.39 -4.85
N ILE A 8 50.38 -8.20 -3.89
CA ILE A 8 49.02 -8.71 -3.96
C ILE A 8 48.22 -7.69 -4.80
N PRO A 9 47.62 -8.07 -5.93
CA PRO A 9 46.78 -7.17 -6.70
C PRO A 9 45.48 -6.93 -5.91
N LEU A 10 45.25 -5.68 -5.53
CA LEU A 10 44.01 -5.22 -4.92
C LEU A 10 42.93 -5.22 -6.03
N LEU A 11 42.10 -6.26 -6.09
CA LEU A 11 40.90 -6.25 -6.95
C LEU A 11 39.93 -5.20 -6.40
N VAL A 12 39.80 -4.08 -7.10
CA VAL A 12 38.75 -3.10 -6.84
C VAL A 12 37.47 -3.64 -7.50
N LEU A 13 36.55 -4.14 -6.69
CA LEU A 13 35.17 -4.41 -7.11
C LEU A 13 34.49 -3.07 -7.42
N THR A 14 34.54 -2.64 -8.67
CA THR A 14 33.75 -1.51 -9.14
C THR A 14 32.31 -1.99 -9.29
N THR A 15 31.44 -1.62 -8.37
CA THR A 15 29.99 -1.71 -8.57
C THR A 15 29.64 -0.86 -9.80
N SER A 16 29.26 -1.49 -10.90
CA SER A 16 28.88 -0.78 -12.13
C SER A 16 27.65 0.10 -11.86
N PRO A 17 27.63 1.36 -12.32
CA PRO A 17 26.51 2.28 -12.07
C PRO A 17 25.16 1.72 -12.54
N VAL A 18 25.17 0.94 -13.63
CA VAL A 18 23.98 0.26 -14.18
C VAL A 18 23.28 -0.66 -13.17
N ALA A 19 24.03 -1.31 -12.26
CA ALA A 19 23.42 -2.19 -11.27
C ALA A 19 22.78 -1.42 -10.10
N ALA A 20 23.28 -0.21 -9.81
CA ALA A 20 22.70 0.67 -8.79
C ALA A 20 21.38 1.28 -9.30
N ASP A 21 21.37 1.78 -10.54
CA ASP A 21 20.18 2.38 -11.16
C ASP A 21 19.02 1.38 -11.26
N GLN A 22 19.31 0.11 -11.57
CA GLN A 22 18.30 -0.95 -11.60
C GLN A 22 17.73 -1.26 -10.19
N ALA A 23 18.59 -1.27 -9.16
CA ALA A 23 18.16 -1.53 -7.79
C ALA A 23 17.24 -0.41 -7.27
N GLU A 24 17.58 0.85 -7.55
CA GLU A 24 16.76 2.02 -7.19
C GLU A 24 15.41 2.01 -7.93
N LEU A 25 15.41 1.63 -9.22
CA LEU A 25 14.16 1.47 -9.98
C LEU A 25 13.30 0.36 -9.37
N LEU A 26 13.87 -0.81 -9.02
CA LEU A 26 13.13 -1.89 -8.38
C LEU A 26 12.60 -1.49 -7.00
N GLU A 27 13.39 -0.74 -6.22
CA GLU A 27 12.94 -0.18 -4.95
C GLU A 27 11.75 0.77 -5.13
N PHE A 28 11.81 1.69 -6.09
CA PHE A 28 10.70 2.57 -6.44
C PHE A 28 9.46 1.76 -6.86
N MET A 29 9.64 0.79 -7.76
CA MET A 29 8.56 -0.03 -8.29
C MET A 29 7.94 -0.95 -7.25
N GLY A 30 8.66 -1.29 -6.17
CA GLY A 30 8.09 -1.98 -5.00
C GLY A 30 6.91 -1.23 -4.39
N GLY A 31 6.94 0.12 -4.39
CA GLY A 31 5.80 0.96 -3.98
C GLY A 31 4.71 1.08 -5.04
N GLN A 32 5.01 0.75 -6.29
CA GLN A 32 4.07 0.72 -7.42
C GLN A 32 3.46 -0.68 -7.64
N GLY A 33 3.57 -1.57 -6.65
CA GLY A 33 3.07 -2.94 -6.72
C GLY A 33 3.88 -3.85 -7.64
N CYS A 34 5.13 -3.49 -7.96
CA CYS A 34 5.99 -4.22 -8.90
C CYS A 34 5.36 -4.40 -10.28
N THR A 35 4.61 -3.39 -10.74
CA THR A 35 3.88 -3.40 -12.02
C THR A 35 4.21 -2.21 -12.89
N PHE A 36 4.47 -2.44 -14.18
CA PHE A 36 4.63 -1.40 -15.18
C PHE A 36 3.40 -1.34 -16.07
N GLY A 37 2.58 -0.31 -15.88
CA GLY A 37 1.54 0.14 -16.80
C GLY A 37 1.80 1.60 -17.20
N ALA A 38 0.84 2.25 -17.86
CA ALA A 38 0.99 3.64 -18.31
C ALA A 38 1.31 4.59 -17.13
N ASP A 39 0.52 4.51 -16.06
CA ASP A 39 0.65 5.42 -14.91
C ASP A 39 1.92 5.16 -14.09
N SER A 40 2.26 3.89 -13.82
CA SER A 40 3.46 3.57 -13.04
C SER A 40 4.75 3.80 -13.81
N ARG A 41 4.73 3.65 -15.15
CA ARG A 41 5.83 4.10 -16.02
C ARG A 41 5.99 5.61 -15.98
N ALA A 42 4.89 6.36 -16.14
CA ALA A 42 4.93 7.82 -16.07
C ALA A 42 5.46 8.30 -14.72
N ALA A 43 5.04 7.67 -13.61
CA ALA A 43 5.53 7.96 -12.28
C ALA A 43 7.03 7.67 -12.12
N ALA A 44 7.53 6.58 -12.71
CA ALA A 44 8.96 6.27 -12.70
C ALA A 44 9.78 7.32 -13.49
N VAL A 45 9.28 7.76 -14.66
CA VAL A 45 9.92 8.82 -15.43
C VAL A 45 9.92 10.15 -14.67
N GLU A 46 8.81 10.50 -14.01
CA GLU A 46 8.73 11.70 -13.16
C GLU A 46 9.69 11.63 -11.96
N ALA A 47 9.92 10.43 -11.42
CA ALA A 47 10.93 10.17 -10.40
C ALA A 47 12.39 10.21 -10.92
N GLY A 48 12.58 10.37 -12.24
CA GLY A 48 13.90 10.55 -12.86
C GLY A 48 14.51 9.30 -13.49
N PHE A 49 13.78 8.18 -13.53
CA PHE A 49 14.25 6.96 -14.22
C PHE A 49 14.15 7.11 -15.74
N ALA A 50 15.17 6.69 -16.48
CA ALA A 50 15.15 6.78 -17.93
C ALA A 50 14.21 5.74 -18.53
N GLU A 51 13.44 6.13 -19.57
CA GLU A 51 12.55 5.21 -20.29
C GLU A 51 13.28 3.98 -20.83
N ALA A 52 14.52 4.17 -21.31
CA ALA A 52 15.35 3.08 -21.83
C ALA A 52 15.69 2.02 -20.76
N ASP A 53 15.87 2.43 -19.50
CA ASP A 53 16.18 1.50 -18.41
C ASP A 53 14.94 0.72 -17.97
N ILE A 54 13.77 1.38 -17.98
CA ILE A 54 12.47 0.75 -17.75
C ILE A 54 12.19 -0.30 -18.85
N ASP A 55 12.40 0.07 -20.11
CA ASP A 55 12.22 -0.81 -21.26
C ASP A 55 13.18 -2.00 -21.22
N ALA A 56 14.46 -1.77 -20.91
CA ALA A 56 15.45 -2.82 -20.76
C ALA A 56 15.09 -3.78 -19.62
N LEU A 57 14.74 -3.26 -18.44
CA LEU A 57 14.33 -4.07 -17.29
C LEU A 57 13.13 -4.95 -17.62
N THR A 58 12.07 -4.36 -18.17
CA THR A 58 10.82 -5.09 -18.46
C THR A 58 11.01 -6.13 -19.56
N THR A 59 11.78 -5.80 -20.61
CA THR A 59 12.09 -6.74 -21.70
C THR A 59 12.92 -7.90 -21.20
N THR A 60 14.00 -7.65 -20.46
CA THR A 60 14.84 -8.71 -19.88
C THR A 60 14.06 -9.57 -18.91
N ALA A 61 13.27 -8.99 -18.01
CA ALA A 61 12.48 -9.75 -17.05
C ALA A 61 11.45 -10.67 -17.72
N LEU A 62 10.81 -10.21 -18.82
CA LEU A 62 9.90 -11.05 -19.61
C LEU A 62 10.65 -12.20 -20.31
N LEU A 63 11.82 -11.94 -20.89
CA LEU A 63 12.64 -12.95 -21.56
C LEU A 63 13.15 -14.02 -20.60
N ASP A 64 13.51 -13.62 -19.38
CA ASP A 64 14.05 -14.50 -18.35
C ASP A 64 12.96 -15.24 -17.55
N GLY A 65 11.68 -14.95 -17.82
CA GLY A 65 10.54 -15.49 -17.07
C GLY A 65 10.39 -14.92 -15.64
N ALA A 66 11.11 -13.84 -15.33
CA ALA A 66 11.01 -13.09 -14.08
C ALA A 66 9.88 -12.02 -14.09
N ALA A 67 9.07 -11.98 -15.15
CA ALA A 67 7.87 -11.15 -15.24
C ALA A 67 6.80 -11.85 -16.10
N ASN A 68 5.55 -11.42 -15.93
CA ASN A 68 4.43 -11.83 -16.78
C ASN A 68 3.79 -10.61 -17.46
N GLN A 69 3.35 -10.79 -18.71
CA GLN A 69 2.49 -9.84 -19.40
C GLN A 69 1.03 -10.08 -18.97
N GLU A 70 0.39 -9.05 -18.40
CA GLU A 70 -0.97 -9.07 -17.89
C GLU A 70 -1.75 -7.91 -18.54
N GLY A 71 -2.36 -8.16 -19.70
CA GLY A 71 -3.02 -7.11 -20.48
C GLY A 71 -2.03 -6.01 -20.89
N ALA A 72 -2.29 -4.77 -20.50
CA ALA A 72 -1.38 -3.63 -20.73
C ALA A 72 -0.23 -3.52 -19.71
N TYR A 73 -0.15 -4.45 -18.75
CA TYR A 73 0.79 -4.41 -17.63
C TYR A 73 1.90 -5.44 -17.77
N VAL A 74 3.09 -5.09 -17.31
CA VAL A 74 4.16 -6.04 -16.98
C VAL A 74 4.22 -6.19 -15.47
N VAL A 75 4.06 -7.41 -14.95
CA VAL A 75 4.08 -7.71 -13.52
C VAL A 75 5.34 -8.49 -13.19
N LEU A 76 6.22 -7.91 -12.37
CA LEU A 76 7.46 -8.57 -11.96
C LEU A 76 7.19 -9.66 -10.91
N SER A 77 7.99 -10.73 -10.96
CA SER A 77 7.96 -11.79 -9.96
C SER A 77 8.43 -11.29 -8.58
N GLU A 78 8.15 -12.07 -7.54
CA GLU A 78 8.55 -11.72 -6.16
C GLU A 78 10.06 -11.78 -5.97
N GLU A 79 10.74 -12.67 -6.68
CA GLU A 79 12.19 -12.83 -6.64
C GLU A 79 12.91 -11.61 -7.21
N LEU A 80 12.30 -10.92 -8.19
CA LEU A 80 12.87 -9.72 -8.82
C LEU A 80 12.46 -8.42 -8.11
N CYS A 81 11.24 -8.34 -7.61
CA CYS A 81 10.70 -7.13 -6.99
C CYS A 81 9.80 -7.46 -5.80
N THR A 82 10.08 -6.86 -4.64
CA THR A 82 9.25 -7.02 -3.44
C THR A 82 8.24 -5.88 -3.34
N ILE A 83 6.95 -6.22 -3.29
CA ILE A 83 5.90 -5.23 -3.03
C ILE A 83 6.03 -4.74 -1.59
N ARG A 84 6.05 -3.42 -1.40
CA ARG A 84 6.10 -2.76 -0.09
C ARG A 84 4.91 -1.82 0.06
N LEU A 85 4.74 -1.27 1.27
CA LEU A 85 3.79 -0.18 1.46
C LEU A 85 4.16 0.98 0.49
N PRO A 86 3.18 1.48 -0.28
CA PRO A 86 3.38 2.52 -1.29
C PRO A 86 3.70 3.87 -0.64
N ASP A 87 4.50 4.70 -1.32
CA ASP A 87 4.60 6.11 -0.97
C ASP A 87 3.43 6.87 -1.63
N ILE A 88 2.48 7.33 -0.83
CA ILE A 88 1.25 7.97 -1.31
C ILE A 88 1.31 9.46 -0.96
N PRO A 89 1.44 10.35 -1.96
CA PRO A 89 1.49 11.78 -1.71
C PRO A 89 0.14 12.29 -1.22
N SER A 90 0.15 12.96 -0.06
CA SER A 90 -1.01 13.63 0.52
C SER A 90 -0.65 15.05 0.94
N ARG A 91 -1.53 16.01 0.62
CA ARG A 91 -1.43 17.39 1.13
C ARG A 91 -1.84 17.52 2.60
N TYR A 92 -2.53 16.52 3.12
CA TYR A 92 -3.08 16.48 4.47
C TYR A 92 -2.29 15.53 5.36
N LYS A 93 -2.15 15.91 6.63
CA LYS A 93 -1.61 15.08 7.70
C LYS A 93 -2.63 15.01 8.84
N THR A 94 -2.51 14.01 9.71
CA THR A 94 -3.36 13.91 10.92
C THR A 94 -3.22 15.13 11.84
N THR A 95 -2.11 15.86 11.72
CA THR A 95 -1.83 17.10 12.45
C THR A 95 -2.22 18.38 11.71
N SER A 96 -2.73 18.28 10.47
CA SER A 96 -3.23 19.45 9.73
C SER A 96 -4.43 20.07 10.48
N PRO A 97 -4.51 21.42 10.62
CA PRO A 97 -5.59 22.06 11.37
C PRO A 97 -7.00 21.65 10.94
N GLU A 98 -7.21 21.49 9.64
CA GLU A 98 -8.47 21.06 9.05
C GLU A 98 -8.82 19.59 9.35
N ILE A 99 -7.82 18.72 9.53
CA ILE A 99 -8.03 17.33 9.94
C ILE A 99 -8.28 17.25 11.44
N VAL A 100 -7.54 18.02 12.25
CA VAL A 100 -7.78 18.15 13.69
C VAL A 100 -9.21 18.65 13.95
N ALA A 101 -9.72 19.57 13.13
CA ALA A 101 -11.08 20.10 13.27
C ALA A 101 -12.19 19.06 13.05
N ILE A 102 -11.91 17.94 12.39
CA ILE A 102 -12.85 16.83 12.18
C ILE A 102 -12.47 15.58 12.99
N THR A 103 -11.51 15.71 13.91
CA THR A 103 -11.08 14.63 14.79
C THR A 103 -11.81 14.76 16.13
N SER A 104 -12.44 13.68 16.59
CA SER A 104 -13.16 13.68 17.86
C SER A 104 -12.23 13.89 19.07
N ALA A 105 -12.79 14.27 20.21
CA ALA A 105 -12.10 14.18 21.48
C ALA A 105 -11.78 12.70 21.82
N VAL A 106 -10.74 12.48 22.64
CA VAL A 106 -10.24 11.15 23.06
C VAL A 106 -11.31 10.31 23.78
N ASP A 107 -12.24 10.97 24.47
CA ASP A 107 -13.27 10.36 25.31
C ASP A 107 -14.67 10.39 24.68
N ALA A 108 -14.79 10.86 23.43
CA ALA A 108 -16.09 11.09 22.78
C ALA A 108 -16.98 9.83 22.68
N PHE A 109 -16.36 8.64 22.58
CA PHE A 109 -17.05 7.36 22.37
C PHE A 109 -16.74 6.31 23.44
N VAL A 110 -16.16 6.72 24.58
CA VAL A 110 -15.78 5.77 25.64
C VAL A 110 -17.00 5.05 26.23
N ALA A 111 -18.18 5.67 26.23
CA ALA A 111 -19.42 5.05 26.68
C ALA A 111 -19.85 3.85 25.80
N ASP A 112 -19.43 3.86 24.52
CA ASP A 112 -19.70 2.81 23.54
C ASP A 112 -18.57 1.76 23.50
N GLY A 113 -17.51 1.95 24.30
CA GLY A 113 -16.35 1.06 24.36
C GLY A 113 -15.20 1.48 23.44
N ASP A 114 -15.36 2.55 22.66
CA ASP A 114 -14.37 3.02 21.70
C ASP A 114 -13.48 4.11 22.33
N HIS A 115 -12.21 3.78 22.55
CA HIS A 115 -11.22 4.72 23.10
C HIS A 115 -10.41 5.39 22.00
N GLY A 116 -10.19 6.71 22.10
CA GLY A 116 -9.28 7.44 21.21
C GLY A 116 -10.00 8.50 20.39
N CYS A 117 -9.29 9.04 19.40
CA CYS A 117 -9.83 10.06 18.52
C CYS A 117 -10.18 9.46 17.16
N PHE A 118 -11.34 9.83 16.61
CA PHE A 118 -11.86 9.30 15.36
C PHE A 118 -12.15 10.43 14.38
N LEU A 119 -11.93 10.18 13.08
CA LEU A 119 -12.35 11.08 12.03
C LEU A 119 -13.89 11.08 11.91
N LEU A 120 -14.49 12.26 11.99
CA LEU A 120 -15.93 12.46 11.91
C LEU A 120 -16.31 13.01 10.53
N GLU A 121 -17.25 12.36 9.85
CA GLU A 121 -17.78 12.78 8.53
C GLU A 121 -16.67 13.21 7.53
N PRO A 122 -15.60 12.40 7.34
CA PRO A 122 -14.42 12.86 6.61
C PRO A 122 -14.69 13.10 5.13
N ILE A 123 -15.63 12.38 4.50
CA ILE A 123 -15.95 12.58 3.08
C ILE A 123 -16.56 13.97 2.87
N GLU A 124 -17.56 14.32 3.67
CA GLU A 124 -18.23 15.62 3.64
C GLU A 124 -17.26 16.77 3.96
N ALA A 125 -16.33 16.55 4.90
CA ALA A 125 -15.30 17.52 5.24
C ALA A 125 -14.37 17.79 4.05
N PHE A 126 -13.91 16.74 3.37
CA PHE A 126 -13.04 16.88 2.21
C PHE A 126 -13.73 17.56 1.02
N ASP A 127 -15.02 17.29 0.81
CA ASP A 127 -15.82 18.04 -0.17
C ASP A 127 -15.85 19.52 0.17
N LYS A 128 -16.06 19.89 1.45
CA LYS A 128 -16.01 21.29 1.91
C LYS A 128 -14.64 21.92 1.67
N PHE A 129 -13.53 21.19 1.88
CA PHE A 129 -12.18 21.68 1.56
C PHE A 129 -11.95 21.97 0.07
N LYS A 130 -12.82 21.44 -0.79
CA LYS A 130 -12.80 21.62 -2.26
C LYS A 130 -13.97 22.46 -2.78
N GLY A 131 -14.60 23.26 -1.92
CA GLY A 131 -15.68 24.18 -2.33
C GLY A 131 -17.09 23.61 -2.20
N GLY A 132 -17.25 22.42 -1.62
CA GLY A 132 -18.53 21.90 -1.13
C GLY A 132 -19.37 21.11 -2.15
N ALA A 133 -18.91 20.95 -3.39
CA ALA A 133 -19.57 20.06 -4.33
C ALA A 133 -19.37 18.60 -3.93
N LYS A 134 -20.44 17.80 -3.95
CA LYS A 134 -20.39 16.38 -3.57
C LYS A 134 -19.35 15.62 -4.42
N GLY A 135 -18.44 14.92 -3.77
CA GLY A 135 -17.38 14.14 -4.41
C GLY A 135 -16.15 14.94 -4.83
N ALA A 136 -16.15 16.27 -4.73
CA ALA A 136 -15.01 17.10 -5.13
C ALA A 136 -13.75 16.84 -4.30
N GLY A 137 -13.91 16.38 -3.05
CA GLY A 137 -12.82 16.04 -2.14
C GLY A 137 -12.45 14.56 -2.09
N TYR A 138 -13.17 13.69 -2.81
CA TYR A 138 -13.09 12.24 -2.60
C TYR A 138 -11.69 11.65 -2.83
N LEU A 139 -11.02 12.02 -3.93
CA LEU A 139 -9.67 11.52 -4.20
C LEU A 139 -8.65 12.01 -3.16
N ASP A 140 -8.81 13.24 -2.66
CA ASP A 140 -7.94 13.77 -1.63
C ASP A 140 -8.18 13.08 -0.27
N TYR A 141 -9.42 12.71 0.01
CA TYR A 141 -9.79 11.92 1.18
C TYR A 141 -9.13 10.54 1.14
N LEU A 142 -9.24 9.84 0.01
CA LEU A 142 -8.62 8.52 -0.16
C LEU A 142 -7.10 8.59 -0.04
N ARG A 143 -6.45 9.57 -0.69
CA ARG A 143 -5.00 9.79 -0.57
C ARG A 143 -4.58 10.09 0.86
N PHE A 144 -5.33 10.94 1.57
CA PHE A 144 -5.06 11.24 2.97
C PHE A 144 -5.15 9.99 3.85
N VAL A 145 -6.28 9.26 3.79
CA VAL A 145 -6.49 8.07 4.62
C VAL A 145 -5.39 7.04 4.34
N ALA A 146 -5.14 6.74 3.06
CA ALA A 146 -4.13 5.78 2.66
C ALA A 146 -2.72 6.18 3.10
N SER A 147 -2.32 7.44 2.87
CA SER A 147 -1.01 7.98 3.27
C SER A 147 -0.84 7.94 4.80
N ALA A 148 -1.88 8.30 5.56
CA ALA A 148 -1.85 8.25 7.02
C ALA A 148 -1.81 6.81 7.57
N MET A 149 -2.47 5.85 6.91
CA MET A 149 -2.36 4.43 7.26
C MET A 149 -0.97 3.86 6.97
N VAL A 150 -0.37 4.20 5.81
CA VAL A 150 1.01 3.83 5.49
C VAL A 150 1.97 4.37 6.56
N ALA A 151 1.81 5.63 6.94
CA ALA A 151 2.64 6.28 7.97
C ALA A 151 2.43 5.70 9.38
N GLY A 152 1.35 4.96 9.62
CA GLY A 152 0.97 4.48 10.95
C GLY A 152 0.37 5.57 11.84
N ASP A 153 -0.13 6.65 11.24
CA ASP A 153 -0.76 7.78 11.93
C ASP A 153 -2.29 7.64 12.05
N LEU A 154 -2.87 6.74 11.25
CA LEU A 154 -4.30 6.46 11.18
C LEU A 154 -4.52 4.94 11.07
N THR A 155 -5.57 4.40 11.71
CA THR A 155 -5.87 2.95 11.66
C THR A 155 -7.37 2.68 11.52
N ALA A 156 -7.69 1.54 10.92
CA ALA A 156 -8.95 0.84 11.08
C ALA A 156 -8.69 -0.34 12.03
N TYR A 157 -8.87 -0.12 13.33
CA TYR A 157 -8.57 -1.10 14.36
C TYR A 157 -9.83 -1.56 15.08
N GLY A 158 -10.00 -2.88 15.19
CA GLY A 158 -11.02 -3.50 16.02
C GLY A 158 -10.72 -4.99 16.19
N THR A 159 -11.07 -5.52 17.36
CA THR A 159 -10.91 -6.96 17.68
C THR A 159 -12.17 -7.77 17.43
N ASP A 160 -13.26 -7.11 17.08
CA ASP A 160 -14.54 -7.72 16.72
C ASP A 160 -14.86 -7.34 15.26
N PRO A 161 -14.98 -8.31 14.34
CA PRO A 161 -15.33 -8.03 12.95
C PRO A 161 -16.77 -7.55 12.77
N LEU A 162 -17.62 -7.64 13.81
CA LEU A 162 -19.01 -7.18 13.80
C LEU A 162 -19.20 -5.81 14.44
N HIS A 163 -18.18 -5.28 15.13
CA HIS A 163 -18.23 -3.95 15.73
C HIS A 163 -17.77 -2.89 14.73
N ILE A 164 -18.68 -2.00 14.36
CA ILE A 164 -18.38 -0.87 13.47
C ILE A 164 -17.95 0.32 14.33
N PHE A 165 -16.66 0.66 14.28
CA PHE A 165 -16.10 1.81 14.98
C PHE A 165 -16.58 3.15 14.38
N PRO A 166 -16.54 4.27 15.14
CA PRO A 166 -17.08 5.56 14.71
C PRO A 166 -16.45 6.15 13.43
N GLY A 167 -15.21 5.78 13.14
CA GLY A 167 -14.45 6.22 11.97
C GLY A 167 -13.01 5.72 12.04
N PHE A 168 -12.14 6.19 11.14
CA PHE A 168 -10.72 5.88 11.29
C PHE A 168 -10.11 6.56 12.50
N GLN A 169 -9.31 5.82 13.25
CA GLN A 169 -8.75 6.27 14.50
C GLN A 169 -7.38 6.93 14.29
N VAL A 170 -7.21 8.14 14.81
CA VAL A 170 -5.92 8.84 14.84
C VAL A 170 -5.08 8.27 15.98
N VAL A 171 -3.84 7.87 15.69
CA VAL A 171 -2.99 7.12 16.64
C VAL A 171 -1.70 7.85 16.99
N THR A 172 -1.73 9.18 16.87
CA THR A 172 -0.61 10.07 17.19
C THR A 172 -0.96 11.02 18.35
N GLY A 173 0.08 11.59 18.98
CA GLY A 173 -0.08 12.59 20.04
C GLY A 173 -0.97 12.11 21.20
N ASN A 174 -1.91 12.95 21.63
CA ASN A 174 -2.84 12.61 22.72
C ASN A 174 -3.81 11.49 22.33
N CYS A 175 -4.10 11.31 21.04
CA CYS A 175 -5.00 10.25 20.56
C CYS A 175 -4.39 8.85 20.69
N ALA A 176 -3.07 8.76 20.84
CA ALA A 176 -2.35 7.53 21.12
C ALA A 176 -2.39 7.10 22.61
N GLN A 177 -2.91 7.94 23.50
CA GLN A 177 -2.94 7.67 24.95
C GLN A 177 -4.15 6.82 25.35
N ILE A 178 -4.24 5.61 24.78
CA ILE A 178 -5.36 4.68 24.95
C ILE A 178 -4.87 3.30 25.42
N PRO A 179 -5.73 2.48 26.06
CA PRO A 179 -5.31 1.20 26.63
C PRO A 179 -4.68 0.20 25.63
N HIS A 180 -5.10 0.23 24.37
CA HIS A 180 -4.73 -0.77 23.36
C HIS A 180 -3.74 -0.26 22.29
N ILE A 181 -3.05 0.86 22.53
CA ILE A 181 -2.13 1.46 21.54
C ILE A 181 -0.99 0.52 21.11
N GLN A 182 -0.49 -0.34 22.00
CA GLN A 182 0.57 -1.29 21.67
C GLN A 182 0.12 -2.34 20.65
N ASP A 183 -1.15 -2.76 20.71
CA ASP A 183 -1.70 -3.73 19.77
C ASP A 183 -1.97 -3.09 18.41
N ILE A 184 -2.38 -1.82 18.37
CA ILE A 184 -2.44 -1.01 17.13
C ILE A 184 -1.07 -0.92 16.48
N GLN A 185 -0.04 -0.55 17.24
CA GLN A 185 1.34 -0.42 16.71
C GLN A 185 1.86 -1.76 16.17
N ARG A 186 1.59 -2.87 16.87
CA ARG A 186 1.93 -4.21 16.38
C ARG A 186 1.12 -4.60 15.14
N SER A 187 -0.14 -4.17 15.06
CA SER A 187 -0.97 -4.37 13.86
C SER A 187 -0.38 -3.66 12.66
N HIS A 188 0.07 -2.41 12.79
CA HIS A 188 0.71 -1.66 11.70
C HIS A 188 2.02 -2.32 11.24
N GLN A 189 2.87 -2.74 12.18
CA GLN A 189 4.08 -3.51 11.85
C GLN A 189 3.75 -4.82 11.11
N THR A 190 2.69 -5.50 11.54
CA THR A 190 2.21 -6.70 10.85
C THR A 190 1.76 -6.37 9.44
N LEU A 191 0.92 -5.33 9.27
CA LEU A 191 0.44 -4.88 7.97
C LEU A 191 1.63 -4.63 7.05
N ALA A 192 2.62 -3.85 7.47
CA ALA A 192 3.82 -3.56 6.69
C ALA A 192 4.57 -4.83 6.25
N PHE A 193 4.64 -5.84 7.13
CA PHE A 193 5.31 -7.11 6.86
C PHE A 193 4.53 -8.01 5.87
N VAL A 194 3.21 -8.11 6.02
CA VAL A 194 2.38 -9.04 5.24
C VAL A 194 1.79 -8.42 3.98
N PHE A 195 1.86 -7.10 3.81
CA PHE A 195 1.21 -6.37 2.71
C PHE A 195 1.59 -6.94 1.34
N GLY A 196 2.88 -6.96 1.00
CA GLY A 196 3.35 -7.45 -0.30
C GLY A 196 2.94 -8.89 -0.63
N PRO A 197 3.26 -9.88 0.24
CA PRO A 197 2.85 -11.27 0.05
C PRO A 197 1.34 -11.45 -0.12
N MET A 198 0.54 -10.71 0.66
CA MET A 198 -0.92 -10.78 0.56
C MET A 198 -1.41 -10.18 -0.78
N ILE A 199 -0.89 -9.02 -1.21
CA ILE A 199 -1.27 -8.43 -2.51
C ILE A 199 -0.98 -9.40 -3.66
N ARG A 200 0.21 -10.03 -3.69
CA ARG A 200 0.54 -11.05 -4.70
C ARG A 200 -0.42 -12.23 -4.67
N LYS A 201 -0.75 -12.71 -3.46
CA LYS A 201 -1.65 -13.85 -3.28
C LYS A 201 -3.06 -13.55 -3.76
N VAL A 202 -3.57 -12.36 -3.46
CA VAL A 202 -4.87 -11.88 -3.94
C VAL A 202 -4.87 -11.76 -5.46
N GLY A 203 -3.86 -11.11 -6.04
CA GLY A 203 -3.74 -10.95 -7.49
C GLY A 203 -3.70 -12.26 -8.26
N ALA A 204 -2.99 -13.26 -7.74
CA ALA A 204 -2.89 -14.58 -8.36
C ALA A 204 -4.22 -15.37 -8.37
N GLU A 205 -5.18 -15.01 -7.50
CA GLU A 205 -6.45 -15.74 -7.36
C GLU A 205 -7.64 -15.00 -7.99
N ARG A 206 -7.45 -13.76 -8.48
CA ARG A 206 -8.52 -12.88 -8.95
C ARG A 206 -8.33 -12.46 -10.39
N GLU A 207 -9.34 -12.69 -11.22
CA GLU A 207 -9.33 -12.20 -12.59
C GLU A 207 -9.69 -10.71 -12.62
N CYS A 208 -9.05 -9.91 -13.47
CA CYS A 208 -9.44 -8.51 -13.64
C CYS A 208 -10.79 -8.44 -14.39
N GLY A 209 -11.78 -7.73 -13.84
CA GLY A 209 -13.09 -7.55 -14.46
C GLY A 209 -14.08 -6.72 -13.62
N ASP A 210 -15.25 -6.43 -14.21
CA ASP A 210 -16.25 -5.51 -13.64
C ASP A 210 -16.98 -6.04 -12.39
N ASP A 211 -16.95 -7.36 -12.18
CA ASP A 211 -17.59 -8.04 -11.04
C ASP A 211 -16.73 -8.02 -9.77
N ASP A 212 -15.43 -7.69 -9.88
CA ASP A 212 -14.43 -7.80 -8.81
C ASP A 212 -14.04 -6.43 -8.21
N ARG A 213 -14.96 -5.45 -8.17
CA ARG A 213 -14.69 -4.09 -7.64
C ARG A 213 -14.26 -4.06 -6.16
N TYR A 214 -14.43 -5.17 -5.45
CA TYR A 214 -14.16 -5.34 -4.04
C TYR A 214 -13.17 -6.48 -3.77
N VAL A 215 -12.09 -6.55 -4.57
CA VAL A 215 -11.07 -7.61 -4.49
C VAL A 215 -10.62 -7.91 -3.05
N LEU A 216 -10.55 -6.88 -2.20
CA LEU A 216 -10.03 -6.97 -0.84
C LEU A 216 -11.12 -6.92 0.26
N ASN A 217 -12.39 -6.81 -0.12
CA ASN A 217 -13.54 -6.66 0.78
C ASN A 217 -14.53 -7.82 0.61
N ASP A 218 -14.03 -9.05 0.73
CA ASP A 218 -14.87 -10.23 0.86
C ASP A 218 -14.29 -11.26 1.84
N ALA A 219 -15.10 -12.26 2.19
CA ALA A 219 -14.74 -13.29 3.15
C ALA A 219 -13.50 -14.10 2.71
N HIS A 220 -13.27 -14.23 1.39
CA HIS A 220 -12.12 -14.95 0.85
C HIS A 220 -10.83 -14.18 1.10
N SER A 221 -10.82 -12.88 0.83
CA SER A 221 -9.66 -12.01 1.07
C SER A 221 -9.36 -11.84 2.56
N ALA A 222 -10.39 -11.80 3.42
CA ALA A 222 -10.21 -11.84 4.87
C ALA A 222 -9.55 -13.15 5.34
N GLU A 223 -9.99 -14.30 4.82
CA GLU A 223 -9.39 -15.60 5.12
C GLU A 223 -7.96 -15.73 4.55
N LEU A 224 -7.69 -15.20 3.36
CA LEU A 224 -6.33 -15.13 2.81
C LEU A 224 -5.41 -14.32 3.73
N LEU A 225 -5.84 -13.14 4.17
CA LEU A 225 -5.08 -12.32 5.10
C LEU A 225 -4.84 -13.07 6.43
N ARG A 226 -5.85 -13.75 6.97
CA ARG A 226 -5.71 -14.57 8.19
C ARG A 226 -4.68 -15.68 7.99
N ARG A 227 -4.71 -16.40 6.86
CA ARG A 227 -3.73 -17.44 6.54
C ARG A 227 -2.33 -16.89 6.38
N GLN A 228 -2.17 -15.74 5.72
CA GLN A 228 -0.88 -15.08 5.56
C GLN A 228 -0.31 -14.64 6.91
N LYS A 229 -1.13 -14.02 7.77
CA LYS A 229 -0.77 -13.69 9.15
C LYS A 229 -0.25 -14.92 9.91
N VAL A 230 -0.97 -16.05 9.87
CA VAL A 230 -0.54 -17.29 10.52
C VAL A 230 0.75 -17.85 9.91
N ALA A 231 0.84 -17.90 8.58
CA ALA A 231 2.00 -18.45 7.88
C ALA A 231 3.29 -17.64 8.16
N GLN A 232 3.15 -16.32 8.26
CA GLN A 232 4.27 -15.39 8.39
C GLN A 232 4.65 -15.09 9.85
N LEU A 233 3.67 -15.06 10.77
CA LEU A 233 3.89 -14.67 12.17
C LEU A 233 3.71 -15.81 13.18
N GLY A 234 3.06 -16.92 12.80
CA GLY A 234 2.71 -18.01 13.70
C GLY A 234 1.49 -17.74 14.60
N PHE A 235 0.84 -16.59 14.47
CA PHE A 235 -0.40 -16.24 15.19
C PHE A 235 -1.28 -15.28 14.36
N VAL A 236 -2.53 -15.06 14.79
CA VAL A 236 -3.43 -14.06 14.20
C VAL A 236 -3.38 -12.79 15.06
N PRO A 237 -2.86 -11.66 14.54
CA PRO A 237 -2.94 -10.36 15.23
C PRO A 237 -4.38 -9.94 15.48
N ALA A 238 -4.58 -9.18 16.57
CA ALA A 238 -5.89 -8.81 17.07
C ALA A 238 -6.72 -7.91 16.13
N ASN A 239 -6.10 -7.23 15.15
CA ASN A 239 -6.85 -6.36 14.24
C ASN A 239 -7.58 -7.17 13.15
N GLU A 240 -8.89 -7.29 13.31
CA GLU A 240 -9.82 -7.93 12.38
C GLU A 240 -10.16 -7.04 11.17
N TRP A 241 -9.86 -5.74 11.25
CA TRP A 241 -10.17 -4.74 10.22
C TRP A 241 -8.98 -4.39 9.31
N MET A 242 -7.87 -5.12 9.43
CA MET A 242 -6.67 -4.90 8.60
C MET A 242 -6.93 -5.02 7.09
N TRP A 243 -7.93 -5.82 6.66
CA TRP A 243 -8.33 -5.89 5.25
C TRP A 243 -8.81 -4.52 4.73
N ALA A 244 -9.47 -3.72 5.58
CA ALA A 244 -9.94 -2.39 5.23
C ALA A 244 -8.74 -1.46 5.01
N GLU A 245 -7.75 -1.51 5.90
CA GLU A 245 -6.51 -0.72 5.76
C GLU A 245 -5.81 -1.03 4.44
N VAL A 246 -5.64 -2.31 4.11
CA VAL A 246 -5.07 -2.75 2.83
C VAL A 246 -5.88 -2.19 1.66
N THR A 247 -7.21 -2.25 1.75
CA THR A 247 -8.11 -1.76 0.69
C THR A 247 -7.91 -0.27 0.44
N PHE A 248 -7.91 0.55 1.50
CA PHE A 248 -7.67 1.99 1.38
C PHE A 248 -6.27 2.31 0.86
N ILE A 249 -5.25 1.57 1.30
CA ILE A 249 -3.88 1.73 0.80
C ILE A 249 -3.80 1.43 -0.71
N ALA A 250 -4.39 0.32 -1.16
CA ALA A 250 -4.39 -0.05 -2.57
C ALA A 250 -5.15 0.97 -3.45
N ILE A 251 -6.28 1.47 -2.95
CA ILE A 251 -7.05 2.54 -3.61
C ILE A 251 -6.23 3.84 -3.68
N GLY A 252 -5.66 4.29 -2.57
CA GLY A 252 -4.87 5.52 -2.50
C GLY A 252 -3.58 5.46 -3.32
N ALA A 253 -3.03 4.26 -3.52
CA ALA A 253 -1.88 4.00 -4.39
C ALA A 253 -2.23 4.00 -5.90
N GLY A 254 -3.50 4.18 -6.27
CA GLY A 254 -3.92 4.17 -7.67
C GLY A 254 -3.84 2.79 -8.30
N TRP A 255 -4.09 1.73 -7.53
CA TRP A 255 -4.17 0.35 -8.05
C TRP A 255 -5.58 -0.02 -8.54
N TYR A 256 -6.45 0.97 -8.63
CA TYR A 256 -7.75 0.92 -9.27
C TYR A 256 -7.79 1.96 -10.40
N GLU A 257 -8.23 1.56 -11.57
CA GLU A 257 -8.39 2.42 -12.74
C GLU A 257 -9.80 3.03 -12.79
N ASN A 258 -9.92 4.22 -13.38
CA ASN A 258 -11.21 4.87 -13.66
C ASN A 258 -12.08 5.12 -12.41
N MET A 259 -11.46 5.25 -11.23
CA MET A 259 -12.18 5.57 -10.00
C MET A 259 -12.76 6.99 -10.03
N THR A 260 -13.99 7.12 -9.57
CA THR A 260 -14.70 8.40 -9.38
C THR A 260 -15.24 8.51 -7.96
N ALA A 261 -15.88 9.63 -7.62
CA ALA A 261 -16.52 9.80 -6.31
C ALA A 261 -17.67 8.82 -6.03
N THR A 262 -18.22 8.19 -7.06
CA THR A 262 -19.36 7.27 -6.96
C THR A 262 -19.06 5.87 -7.48
N GLU A 263 -17.90 5.66 -8.08
CA GLU A 263 -17.51 4.40 -8.69
C GLU A 263 -16.09 4.04 -8.23
N MET A 264 -15.94 2.86 -7.62
CA MET A 264 -14.65 2.35 -7.12
C MET A 264 -13.60 2.19 -8.22
N GLY A 265 -14.03 2.13 -9.48
CA GLY A 265 -13.19 1.77 -10.60
C GLY A 265 -12.99 0.25 -10.70
N THR A 266 -11.99 -0.14 -11.48
CA THR A 266 -11.64 -1.53 -11.75
C THR A 266 -10.25 -1.82 -11.19
N PRO A 267 -10.03 -2.90 -10.42
CA PRO A 267 -8.70 -3.26 -9.99
C PRO A 267 -7.80 -3.54 -11.18
N ARG A 268 -6.51 -3.20 -11.06
CA ARG A 268 -5.47 -3.58 -12.02
C ARG A 268 -4.43 -4.48 -11.35
N PRO A 269 -3.58 -5.17 -12.12
CA PRO A 269 -2.40 -5.81 -11.55
C PRO A 269 -1.61 -4.85 -10.65
N PRO A 270 -1.11 -5.30 -9.49
CA PRO A 270 -1.02 -6.70 -9.04
C PRO A 270 -2.23 -7.17 -8.22
N LEU A 271 -3.33 -6.41 -8.12
CA LEU A 271 -4.52 -6.81 -7.36
C LEU A 271 -5.34 -7.90 -8.06
N CYS A 272 -5.14 -8.09 -9.36
CA CYS A 272 -5.80 -9.09 -10.19
C CYS A 272 -4.83 -9.53 -11.31
N HIS A 273 -5.21 -10.56 -12.05
CA HIS A 273 -4.54 -11.03 -13.26
C HIS A 273 -5.53 -11.10 -14.43
N TYR A 274 -5.05 -11.00 -15.67
CA TYR A 274 -5.91 -11.24 -16.83
C TYR A 274 -5.88 -12.72 -17.20
N ARG A 275 -7.04 -13.26 -17.57
CA ARG A 275 -7.12 -14.65 -18.03
C ARG A 275 -6.21 -14.83 -19.25
N ARG A 276 -5.27 -15.77 -19.17
CA ARG A 276 -4.44 -16.15 -20.32
C ARG A 276 -5.34 -16.82 -21.35
N ASN A 277 -5.45 -16.23 -22.54
CA ASN A 277 -6.05 -16.92 -23.68
C ASN A 277 -5.09 -18.02 -24.12
N THR A 278 -5.28 -19.23 -23.61
CA THR A 278 -4.62 -20.45 -24.08
C THR A 278 -5.27 -20.96 -25.35
#